data_AF-A0A1H3W494-F1
#
_entry.id   AF-A0A1H3W494-F1
#
_cell.length_a   1.000
_cell.length_b   1.000
_cell.length_c   1.000
_cell.angle_alpha   90.00
_cell.angle_beta   90.00
_cell.angle_gamma   90.00
#
_symmetry.space_group_name_H-M   'P 1'
#
loop_
_entity.id
_entity.type
_entity.pdbx_description
1 polymer ?
#
loop_
_entity_poly.entity_id
_entity_poly.type
_entity_poly.pdbx_seq_one_letter_code
_entity_poly.pdbx_strand_id
1 'polypeptide(L)'
;MNKLVVMAVSVLMLVSCKQDKLLKHLETGLVDYERTRLVKENLINDIILEKLAIFKIDQNKYKLVLMLNKSIKREIAEKYRLGVKIEILNGDEEIKTAEMNKVKSYFRNIDFNPKLKVYNMNNYYIHNFEGDFKRLESMDLYLYKYENEVFNGAIGNRVTLKNIGL
;
A
#
# COMPACT_ATOMS: atom_id res chain seq x y z
N MET A 1 -22.54 9.91 -50.87
CA MET A 1 -22.70 10.13 -49.42
C MET A 1 -22.18 8.99 -48.51
N ASN A 2 -21.36 8.03 -48.98
CA ASN A 2 -21.06 6.82 -48.19
C ASN A 2 -19.58 6.58 -47.78
N LYS A 3 -18.63 7.45 -48.13
CA LYS A 3 -17.20 7.22 -47.80
C LYS A 3 -16.69 7.94 -46.55
N LEU A 4 -17.33 9.05 -46.16
CA LEU A 4 -16.94 9.85 -44.99
C LEU A 4 -17.40 9.23 -43.66
N VAL A 5 -18.55 8.53 -43.66
CA VAL A 5 -19.10 7.90 -42.44
C VAL A 5 -18.28 6.68 -42.01
N VAL A 6 -17.78 5.89 -42.97
CA VAL A 6 -16.96 4.70 -42.66
C VAL A 6 -15.63 5.08 -42.03
N MET A 7 -15.04 6.20 -42.44
CA MET A 7 -13.74 6.66 -41.91
C MET A 7 -13.86 7.20 -40.47
N ALA A 8 -14.99 7.81 -40.11
CA ALA A 8 -15.25 8.32 -38.77
C ALA A 8 -15.50 7.21 -37.73
N VAL A 9 -16.10 6.09 -38.13
CA VAL A 9 -16.36 4.94 -37.23
C VAL A 9 -15.08 4.15 -36.89
N SER A 10 -14.10 4.10 -37.80
CA SER A 10 -12.82 3.43 -37.56
C SER A 10 -11.88 4.16 -36.58
N VAL A 11 -12.01 5.47 -36.39
CA VAL A 11 -11.14 6.25 -35.48
C VAL A 11 -11.60 6.15 -34.01
N LEU A 12 -12.88 5.84 -33.76
CA LEU A 12 -13.44 5.71 -32.40
C LEU A 12 -13.05 4.40 -31.69
N MET A 13 -12.60 3.37 -32.41
CA MET A 13 -12.21 2.07 -31.84
C MET A 13 -10.75 2.01 -31.34
N LEU A 14 -9.92 3.03 -31.61
CA LEU A 14 -8.51 3.05 -31.20
C LEU A 14 -8.26 3.81 -29.89
N VAL A 15 -9.32 4.23 -29.19
CA VAL A 15 -9.24 4.61 -27.77
C VAL A 15 -9.13 3.34 -26.92
N SER A 16 -8.12 2.53 -27.21
CA SER A 16 -7.64 1.48 -26.32
C SER A 16 -7.08 2.20 -25.09
N CYS A 17 -7.95 2.47 -24.13
CA CYS A 17 -7.59 2.88 -22.78
C CYS A 17 -6.42 2.01 -22.34
N LYS A 18 -5.21 2.60 -22.27
CA LYS A 18 -4.11 2.02 -21.50
C LYS A 18 -4.61 1.99 -20.06
N GLN A 19 -5.26 0.90 -19.69
CA GLN A 19 -5.70 0.69 -18.32
C GLN A 19 -4.45 0.77 -17.45
N ASP A 20 -4.50 1.63 -16.43
CA ASP A 20 -3.41 1.77 -15.48
C ASP A 20 -3.07 0.38 -14.93
N LYS A 21 -1.81 -0.04 -15.07
CA LYS A 21 -1.35 -1.36 -14.63
C LYS A 21 -1.71 -1.59 -13.16
N LEU A 22 -1.62 -0.54 -12.33
CA LEU A 22 -2.02 -0.61 -10.93
C LEU A 22 -3.51 -0.95 -10.79
N LEU A 23 -4.38 -0.25 -11.54
CA LEU A 23 -5.82 -0.46 -11.47
C LEU A 23 -6.18 -1.91 -11.81
N LYS A 24 -5.57 -2.49 -12.84
CA LYS A 24 -5.77 -3.91 -13.19
C LYS A 24 -5.43 -4.85 -12.02
N HIS A 25 -4.32 -4.60 -11.33
CA HIS A 25 -3.93 -5.41 -10.16
C HIS A 25 -4.88 -5.22 -8.97
N LEU A 26 -5.43 -4.03 -8.77
CA LEU A 26 -6.42 -3.77 -7.71
C LEU A 26 -7.78 -4.42 -8.03
N GLU A 27 -8.21 -4.41 -9.29
CA GLU A 27 -9.47 -5.05 -9.70
C GLU A 27 -9.42 -6.58 -9.58
N THR A 28 -8.23 -7.17 -9.72
CA THR A 28 -8.02 -8.62 -9.63
C THR A 28 -7.71 -9.10 -8.21
N GLY A 29 -7.74 -8.24 -7.18
CA GLY A 29 -7.43 -8.70 -5.82
C GLY A 29 -5.95 -9.00 -5.63
N LEU A 30 -5.06 -8.34 -6.39
CA LEU A 30 -3.61 -8.56 -6.45
C LEU A 30 -3.20 -9.97 -6.89
N VAL A 31 -4.09 -10.74 -7.52
CA VAL A 31 -3.78 -12.13 -7.93
C VAL A 31 -2.63 -12.18 -8.93
N ASP A 32 -2.59 -11.24 -9.89
CA ASP A 32 -1.61 -11.26 -10.98
C ASP A 32 -0.36 -10.42 -10.68
N TYR A 33 -0.17 -9.93 -9.45
CA TYR A 33 0.99 -9.12 -9.10
C TYR A 33 2.05 -9.97 -8.38
N GLU A 34 3.18 -10.22 -9.04
CA GLU A 34 4.23 -11.14 -8.59
C GLU A 34 4.80 -10.81 -7.20
N ARG A 35 4.79 -9.53 -6.80
CA ARG A 35 5.32 -9.04 -5.52
C ARG A 35 4.25 -8.93 -4.44
N THR A 36 3.21 -9.74 -4.55
CA THR A 36 2.14 -9.84 -3.57
C THR A 36 2.52 -10.83 -2.49
N ARG A 37 2.31 -10.44 -1.23
CA ARG A 37 2.47 -11.29 -0.07
C ARG A 37 1.12 -11.66 0.49
N LEU A 38 0.90 -12.96 0.68
CA LEU A 38 -0.22 -13.44 1.46
C LEU A 38 0.09 -13.22 2.94
N VAL A 39 -0.85 -12.62 3.66
CA VAL A 39 -0.70 -12.31 5.08
C VAL A 39 -1.74 -13.09 5.88
N LYS A 40 -3.04 -12.83 5.66
CA LYS A 40 -4.18 -13.45 6.36
C LYS A 40 -4.11 -13.30 7.89
N GLU A 41 -3.74 -12.11 8.36
CA GLU A 41 -3.62 -11.81 9.78
C GLU A 41 -4.67 -10.80 10.23
N ASN A 42 -5.23 -11.00 11.43
CA ASN A 42 -6.16 -10.04 12.02
C ASN A 42 -5.38 -8.86 12.58
N LEU A 43 -5.68 -7.63 12.16
CA LEU A 43 -5.14 -6.41 12.80
C LEU A 43 -5.95 -6.06 14.05
N ILE A 44 -7.27 -6.13 13.95
CA ILE A 44 -8.22 -6.03 15.06
C ILE A 44 -9.50 -6.79 14.65
N ASN A 45 -10.44 -6.97 15.56
CA ASN A 45 -11.76 -7.52 15.26
C ASN A 45 -12.33 -6.88 13.97
N ASP A 46 -12.76 -7.73 13.04
CA ASP A 46 -13.32 -7.40 11.72
C ASP A 46 -12.35 -6.87 10.65
N ILE A 47 -11.13 -6.42 11.02
CA ILE A 47 -10.12 -5.95 10.06
C ILE A 47 -9.03 -7.01 9.89
N ILE A 48 -9.12 -7.75 8.79
CA ILE A 48 -8.16 -8.79 8.42
C ILE A 48 -7.31 -8.27 7.27
N LEU A 49 -5.99 -8.29 7.43
CA LEU A 49 -5.04 -8.03 6.36
C LEU A 49 -4.85 -9.32 5.55
N GLU A 50 -5.47 -9.40 4.39
CA GLU A 50 -5.41 -10.59 3.53
C GLU A 50 -4.10 -10.63 2.73
N LYS A 51 -3.74 -9.51 2.10
CA LYS A 51 -2.56 -9.41 1.23
C LYS A 51 -1.87 -8.06 1.36
N LEU A 52 -0.58 -8.04 1.05
CA LEU A 52 0.22 -6.82 0.93
C LEU A 52 0.95 -6.80 -0.39
N ALA A 53 1.05 -5.62 -0.99
CA ALA A 53 1.88 -5.37 -2.16
C ALA A 53 2.55 -3.99 -2.05
N ILE A 54 3.75 -3.87 -2.60
CA ILE A 54 4.46 -2.60 -2.74
C ILE A 54 4.69 -2.37 -4.23
N PHE A 55 4.16 -1.27 -4.76
CA PHE A 55 4.31 -0.89 -6.16
C PHE A 55 5.33 0.23 -6.27
N LYS A 56 6.35 0.04 -7.11
CA LYS A 56 7.26 1.13 -7.47
C LYS A 56 6.58 2.03 -8.51
N ILE A 57 6.43 3.30 -8.18
CA ILE A 57 5.82 4.31 -9.07
C ILE A 57 6.93 5.04 -9.85
N ASP A 58 8.03 5.35 -9.15
CA ASP A 58 9.15 6.13 -9.68
C ASP A 58 10.46 5.79 -8.93
N GLN A 59 11.55 6.50 -9.21
CA GLN A 59 12.77 6.47 -8.42
C GLN A 59 12.46 6.87 -6.99
N ASN A 60 12.67 5.92 -6.07
CA ASN A 60 12.42 6.08 -4.65
C ASN A 60 10.96 6.41 -4.27
N LYS A 61 9.96 6.21 -5.15
CA LYS A 61 8.54 6.43 -4.81
C LYS A 61 7.75 5.14 -4.91
N TYR A 62 7.00 4.83 -3.86
CA TYR A 62 6.28 3.57 -3.73
C TYR A 62 4.85 3.78 -3.26
N LYS A 63 3.99 2.82 -3.61
CA LYS A 63 2.64 2.64 -3.08
C LYS A 63 2.61 1.39 -2.22
N LEU A 64 2.28 1.56 -0.94
CA LEU A 64 1.92 0.47 -0.06
C LEU A 64 0.45 0.16 -0.26
N VAL A 65 0.14 -1.06 -0.67
CA VAL A 65 -1.22 -1.55 -0.91
C VAL A 65 -1.49 -2.69 0.06
N LEU A 66 -2.49 -2.48 0.93
CA LEU A 66 -2.92 -3.43 1.95
C LEU A 66 -4.34 -3.87 1.62
N MET A 67 -4.50 -5.12 1.19
CA MET A 67 -5.80 -5.69 0.89
C MET A 67 -6.45 -6.22 2.16
N LEU A 68 -7.66 -5.75 2.45
CA LEU A 68 -8.46 -6.15 3.59
C LEU A 68 -9.50 -7.19 3.19
N ASN A 69 -10.08 -7.87 4.18
CA ASN A 69 -11.22 -8.76 3.98
C ASN A 69 -12.38 -8.08 3.23
N LYS A 70 -13.06 -8.82 2.36
CA LYS A 70 -14.16 -8.30 1.52
C LYS A 70 -15.37 -7.80 2.32
N SER A 71 -15.59 -8.36 3.51
CA SER A 71 -16.74 -8.04 4.36
C SER A 71 -16.59 -6.76 5.19
N ILE A 72 -15.40 -6.13 5.22
CA ILE A 72 -15.17 -4.96 6.06
C ILE A 72 -16.07 -3.77 5.66
N LYS A 73 -16.71 -3.16 6.65
CA LYS A 73 -17.48 -1.92 6.48
C LYS A 73 -16.57 -0.71 6.56
N ARG A 74 -16.84 0.32 5.74
CA ARG A 74 -16.07 1.58 5.71
C ARG A 74 -15.98 2.24 7.09
N GLU A 75 -17.09 2.31 7.83
CA GLU A 75 -17.16 2.91 9.17
C GLU A 75 -16.23 2.23 10.20
N ILE A 76 -15.97 0.94 10.04
CA ILE A 76 -15.05 0.18 10.90
C ILE A 76 -13.62 0.41 10.43
N ALA A 77 -13.37 0.28 9.12
CA ALA A 77 -12.06 0.46 8.51
C ALA A 77 -11.45 1.84 8.81
N GLU A 78 -12.22 2.90 8.57
CA GLU A 78 -11.73 4.29 8.67
C GLU A 78 -11.74 4.85 10.11
N LYS A 79 -12.06 4.03 11.11
CA LYS A 79 -12.06 4.42 12.53
C LYS A 79 -10.65 4.52 13.12
N TYR A 80 -9.68 3.85 12.51
CA TYR A 80 -8.33 3.69 13.04
C TYR A 80 -7.31 4.36 12.13
N ARG A 81 -6.19 4.76 12.73
CA ARG A 81 -4.99 5.14 12.01
C ARG A 81 -4.11 3.91 11.84
N LEU A 82 -3.31 3.90 10.77
CA LEU A 82 -2.34 2.85 10.52
C LEU A 82 -0.93 3.38 10.81
N GLY A 83 -0.25 2.71 11.73
CA GLY A 83 1.18 2.82 11.94
C GLY A 83 1.91 1.75 11.12
N VAL A 84 2.96 2.18 10.43
CA VAL A 84 3.90 1.31 9.73
C VAL A 84 5.29 1.62 10.25
N LYS A 85 5.86 0.70 11.01
CA LYS A 85 7.26 0.81 11.45
C LYS A 85 8.13 -0.01 10.50
N ILE A 86 9.15 0.63 9.93
CA ILE A 86 10.06 -0.03 8.98
C ILE A 86 11.43 -0.18 9.63
N GLU A 87 11.98 -1.39 9.54
CA GLU A 87 13.36 -1.68 9.90
C GLU A 87 14.17 -1.91 8.61
N ILE A 88 15.36 -1.31 8.58
CA ILE A 88 16.27 -1.36 7.43
C ILE A 88 17.52 -2.17 7.79
N LEU A 89 18.02 -2.94 6.82
CA LEU A 89 19.27 -3.67 6.92
C LEU A 89 20.41 -2.70 7.22
N ASN A 90 21.11 -2.98 8.31
CA ASN A 90 22.41 -2.37 8.60
C ASN A 90 23.45 -3.01 7.67
N GLY A 91 23.59 -2.45 6.46
CA GLY A 91 24.69 -2.75 5.54
C GLY A 91 25.69 -1.60 5.53
N ASP A 92 26.95 -1.95 5.77
CA ASP A 92 28.24 -1.24 5.83
C ASP A 92 28.27 0.23 6.27
N GLU A 93 29.17 0.49 7.23
CA GLU A 93 29.37 1.71 8.03
C GLU A 93 29.68 3.01 7.23
N GLU A 94 29.61 3.02 5.90
CA GLU A 94 30.11 4.12 5.07
C GLU A 94 29.11 5.22 4.69
N ILE A 95 27.84 5.14 5.10
CA ILE A 95 26.91 6.26 4.88
C ILE A 95 26.95 7.19 6.09
N LYS A 96 27.70 8.30 5.89
CA LYS A 96 27.85 9.44 6.80
C LYS A 96 26.56 9.72 7.57
N THR A 97 26.72 9.70 8.90
CA THR A 97 25.72 9.66 9.97
C THR A 97 24.56 10.66 9.87
N ALA A 98 24.67 11.71 9.05
CA ALA A 98 23.61 12.71 8.84
C ALA A 98 22.52 12.27 7.85
N GLU A 99 22.88 11.59 6.75
CA GLU A 99 21.90 11.11 5.76
C GLU A 99 21.15 9.88 6.27
N MET A 100 21.85 8.97 6.94
CA MET A 100 21.24 7.83 7.61
C MET A 100 20.27 8.25 8.71
N ASN A 101 20.52 9.35 9.43
CA ASN A 101 19.59 9.83 10.46
C ASN A 101 18.32 10.46 9.86
N LYS A 102 18.42 11.17 8.73
CA LYS A 102 17.24 11.69 8.00
C LYS A 102 16.41 10.58 7.35
N VAL A 103 17.07 9.60 6.75
CA VAL A 103 16.43 8.41 6.16
C VAL A 103 15.81 7.55 7.27
N LYS A 104 16.55 7.26 8.34
CA LYS A 104 16.04 6.52 9.51
C LYS A 104 14.84 7.20 10.16
N SER A 105 14.81 8.52 10.30
CA SER A 105 13.65 9.20 10.89
C SER A 105 12.41 9.13 9.99
N TYR A 106 12.59 9.21 8.66
CA TYR A 106 11.47 9.18 7.70
C TYR A 106 10.85 7.78 7.53
N PHE A 107 11.65 6.71 7.56
CA PHE A 107 11.12 5.33 7.46
C PHE A 107 10.61 4.76 8.77
N ARG A 108 11.11 5.23 9.91
CA ARG A 108 10.86 4.53 11.18
C ARG A 108 9.39 4.45 11.54
N ASN A 109 8.58 5.46 11.22
CA ASN A 109 7.14 5.44 11.50
C ASN A 109 6.39 6.20 10.39
N ILE A 110 5.79 5.47 9.45
CA ILE A 110 4.76 6.02 8.58
C ILE A 110 3.45 5.98 9.33
N ASP A 111 2.76 7.09 9.34
CA ASP A 111 1.51 7.26 10.04
C ASP A 111 0.51 7.92 9.12
N PHE A 112 -0.61 7.25 8.88
CA PHE A 112 -1.69 7.85 8.11
C PHE A 112 -3.06 7.40 8.61
N ASN A 113 -4.05 8.24 8.31
CA ASN A 113 -5.46 7.91 8.46
C ASN A 113 -5.96 7.28 7.14
N PRO A 114 -6.00 5.94 7.01
CA PRO A 114 -6.37 5.29 5.77
C PRO A 114 -7.83 5.59 5.38
N LYS A 115 -8.06 5.73 4.07
CA LYS A 115 -9.39 5.72 3.48
C LYS A 115 -9.63 4.40 2.77
N LEU A 116 -10.80 3.81 2.99
CA LEU A 116 -11.15 2.54 2.38
C LEU A 116 -11.39 2.76 0.88
N LYS A 117 -10.51 2.20 0.06
CA LYS A 117 -10.66 2.19 -1.40
C LYS A 117 -11.23 0.85 -1.83
N VAL A 118 -12.22 0.89 -2.73
CA VAL A 118 -12.90 -0.30 -3.23
C VAL A 118 -12.67 -0.39 -4.74
N TYR A 119 -12.12 -1.51 -5.20
CA TYR A 119 -11.94 -1.81 -6.62
C TYR A 119 -12.43 -3.23 -6.89
N ASN A 120 -13.45 -3.38 -7.74
CA ASN A 120 -14.07 -4.67 -8.05
C ASN A 120 -14.38 -5.52 -6.80
N MET A 121 -15.04 -4.92 -5.80
CA MET A 121 -15.39 -5.54 -4.51
C MET A 121 -14.19 -5.94 -3.62
N ASN A 122 -12.96 -5.56 -3.98
CA ASN A 122 -11.78 -5.72 -3.13
C ASN A 122 -11.52 -4.43 -2.35
N ASN A 123 -11.19 -4.60 -1.06
CA ASN A 123 -11.04 -3.51 -0.11
C ASN A 123 -9.56 -3.23 0.15
N TYR A 124 -9.16 -1.96 0.12
CA TYR A 124 -7.76 -1.57 0.25
C TYR A 124 -7.53 -0.37 1.14
N TYR A 125 -6.41 -0.39 1.84
CA TYR A 125 -5.66 0.81 2.18
C TYR A 125 -4.52 1.01 1.18
N ILE A 126 -4.37 2.24 0.71
CA ILE A 126 -3.34 2.61 -0.26
C ILE A 126 -2.66 3.87 0.24
N HIS A 127 -1.33 3.82 0.38
CA HIS A 127 -0.53 4.96 0.81
C HIS A 127 0.68 5.14 -0.09
N ASN A 128 0.95 6.38 -0.48
CA ASN A 128 2.16 6.74 -1.22
C ASN A 128 3.23 7.17 -0.23
N PHE A 129 4.48 6.80 -0.50
CA PHE A 129 5.58 7.19 0.35
C PHE A 129 6.89 7.08 -0.43
N GLU A 130 7.90 7.78 0.04
CA GLU A 130 9.18 7.94 -0.65
C GLU A 130 10.31 7.32 0.18
N GLY A 131 11.24 6.59 -0.46
CA GLY A 131 12.36 5.93 0.21
C GLY A 131 13.26 4.98 -0.55
N ASP A 132 14.33 4.52 0.10
CA ASP A 132 15.18 3.45 -0.43
C ASP A 132 14.76 2.09 0.13
N PHE A 133 14.05 1.36 -0.71
CA PHE A 133 13.42 0.09 -0.39
C PHE A 133 14.32 -1.13 -0.56
N LYS A 134 15.49 -0.96 -1.20
CA LYS A 134 16.46 -2.06 -1.37
C LYS A 134 16.99 -2.56 -0.03
N ARG A 135 16.91 -1.72 1.00
CA ARG A 135 17.41 -1.99 2.34
C ARG A 135 16.31 -2.41 3.32
N LEU A 136 15.07 -2.62 2.89
CA LEU A 136 14.00 -2.94 3.81
C LEU A 136 14.14 -4.37 4.34
N GLU A 137 14.34 -4.51 5.65
CA GLU A 137 14.44 -5.79 6.35
C GLU A 137 13.07 -6.28 6.83
N SER A 138 12.40 -5.46 7.65
CA SER A 138 11.10 -5.78 8.23
C SER A 138 10.13 -4.58 8.21
N MET A 139 8.84 -4.90 8.27
CA MET A 139 7.76 -3.93 8.43
C MET A 139 6.78 -4.44 9.48
N ASP A 140 6.51 -3.61 10.48
CA ASP A 140 5.47 -3.82 11.47
C ASP A 140 4.27 -2.95 11.12
N LEU A 141 3.11 -3.59 10.94
CA LEU A 141 1.83 -2.93 10.72
C LEU A 141 0.99 -3.02 11.98
N TYR A 142 0.42 -1.90 12.42
CA TYR A 142 -0.47 -1.88 13.58
C TYR A 142 -1.49 -0.75 13.47
N LEU A 143 -2.68 -0.97 14.05
CA LEU A 143 -3.72 0.05 14.13
C LEU A 143 -3.61 0.80 15.45
N TYR A 144 -4.06 2.05 15.48
CA TYR A 144 -4.15 2.83 16.72
C TYR A 144 -5.19 3.95 16.60
N LYS A 145 -5.45 4.67 17.70
CA LYS A 145 -6.31 5.86 17.75
C LYS A 145 -5.64 7.01 18.50
N TYR A 146 -6.03 8.23 18.14
CA TYR A 146 -5.89 9.39 19.01
C TYR A 146 -7.17 9.55 19.81
N GLU A 147 -7.06 9.62 21.13
CA GLU A 147 -8.14 10.06 22.00
C GLU A 147 -7.67 11.34 22.68
N ASN A 148 -8.41 12.44 22.49
CA ASN A 148 -8.04 13.76 23.01
C ASN A 148 -6.61 14.18 22.61
N GLU A 149 -6.23 13.93 21.35
CA GLU A 149 -4.89 14.22 20.80
C GLU A 149 -3.74 13.40 21.43
N VAL A 150 -4.04 12.43 22.31
CA VAL A 150 -3.05 11.54 22.92
C VAL A 150 -2.97 10.23 22.14
N PHE A 151 -1.74 9.79 21.85
CA PHE A 151 -1.46 8.48 21.25
C PHE A 151 -1.72 7.37 22.28
N ASN A 152 -2.70 6.51 22.01
CA ASN A 152 -3.10 5.44 22.94
C ASN A 152 -2.41 4.10 22.69
N GLY A 153 -1.23 4.09 22.06
CA GLY A 153 -0.53 2.84 21.75
C GLY A 153 -1.16 2.06 20.60
N ALA A 154 -0.49 0.97 20.20
CA ALA A 154 -1.06 0.04 19.23
C ALA A 154 -2.32 -0.65 19.81
N ILE A 155 -3.35 -0.78 18.99
CA ILE A 155 -4.61 -1.45 19.32
C ILE A 155 -4.72 -2.69 18.45
N GLY A 156 -5.07 -3.82 19.08
CA GLY A 156 -5.16 -5.11 18.40
C GLY A 156 -3.78 -5.75 18.21
N ASN A 157 -3.64 -6.53 17.14
CA ASN A 157 -2.42 -7.24 16.84
C ASN A 157 -1.45 -6.37 16.01
N ARG A 158 -0.17 -6.66 16.19
CA ARG A 158 0.89 -6.19 15.29
C ARG A 158 1.19 -7.28 14.28
N VAL A 159 1.16 -6.92 13.00
CA VAL A 159 1.55 -7.81 11.91
C VAL A 159 2.96 -7.48 11.47
N THR A 160 3.90 -8.38 11.73
CA THR A 160 5.30 -8.23 11.36
C THR A 160 5.60 -9.01 10.09
N LEU A 161 6.13 -8.32 9.09
CA LEU A 161 6.54 -8.89 7.82
C LEU A 161 8.05 -8.76 7.69
N LYS A 162 8.73 -9.89 7.49
CA LYS A 162 10.19 -9.95 7.33
C LYS A 162 10.58 -10.23 5.88
N ASN A 163 11.83 -9.93 5.56
CA ASN A 163 12.45 -10.20 4.27
C ASN A 163 11.67 -9.56 3.12
N ILE A 164 11.27 -8.28 3.22
CA ILE A 164 10.29 -7.66 2.29
C ILE A 164 10.77 -7.63 0.83
N GLY A 165 12.08 -7.78 0.60
CA GLY A 165 12.67 -8.31 -0.65
C GLY A 165 11.98 -7.78 -1.90
N LEU A 166 12.32 -6.55 -2.28
CA LEU A 166 11.82 -5.89 -3.49
C LEU A 166 12.82 -5.99 -4.65
#